data_AF-A0A2V9C707-F1
#
_entry.id   AF-A0A2V9C707-F1
#
_cell.length_a   1.000
_cell.length_b   1.000
_cell.length_c   1.000
_cell.angle_alpha   90.00
_cell.angle_beta   90.00
_cell.angle_gamma   90.00
#
_symmetry.space_group_name_H-M   'P 1'
#
loop_
_entity.id
_entity.type
_entity.pdbx_description
1 polymer ?
#
loop_
_entity_poly.entity_id
_entity_poly.type
_entity_poly.pdbx_seq_one_letter_code
_entity_poly.pdbx_strand_id
1 'polypeptide(L)'
;MSAHASAPTIVARAPAADPERRHRLRLRIGWILLGSLVLLLAAYGFDYYSLNAQHRPLSAKHQTLRPSGTVGVRLGMLGFLCFMGLYLYPLRKRWAWLGKKGSSKHWLDFHVLLGLAAPLVITFHSSFKFHGLAGMAYWIMVAVSMSGLVGKYLFAQIPRSLSAAELSLKELKDEEAKLTQQLAAQKLLSAATLAPLFEFPSAQRVESMSLLLALGSIIAVDLRRPFRVAGLRRRALGLGGKLATLGGFLPTRKQELEQAVHAARKHSSLSQNILFLSRSQQVFRLWHVIHRPFSYSFSLLASAHVIVVLLFGYM
;
A
#
# COMPACT_ATOMS: atom_id res chain seq x y z
N MET A 1 47.83 11.08 -47.89
CA MET A 1 47.70 11.72 -46.55
C MET A 1 46.44 11.18 -45.91
N SER A 2 46.60 10.41 -44.84
CA SER A 2 45.60 9.51 -44.28
C SER A 2 44.59 10.25 -43.40
N ALA A 3 43.30 10.16 -43.72
CA ALA A 3 42.22 10.67 -42.89
C ALA A 3 41.92 9.67 -41.76
N HIS A 4 42.36 9.98 -40.55
CA HIS A 4 41.95 9.25 -39.35
C HIS A 4 40.55 9.73 -38.93
N ALA A 5 39.55 8.85 -39.12
CA ALA A 5 38.21 9.03 -38.56
C ALA A 5 38.22 8.65 -37.07
N SER A 6 38.09 9.64 -36.20
CA SER A 6 37.93 9.44 -34.76
C SER A 6 36.53 8.90 -34.44
N ALA A 7 36.46 7.71 -33.83
CA ALA A 7 35.21 7.11 -33.39
C ALA A 7 34.56 7.93 -32.25
N PRO A 8 33.23 8.07 -32.21
CA PRO A 8 32.55 8.79 -31.13
C PRO A 8 32.59 7.96 -29.84
N THR A 9 33.27 8.49 -28.83
CA THR A 9 33.26 7.96 -27.46
C THR A 9 31.85 8.08 -26.88
N ILE A 10 31.14 6.96 -26.74
CA ILE A 10 29.88 6.90 -26.00
C ILE A 10 30.21 7.08 -24.52
N VAL A 11 30.09 8.30 -24.03
CA VAL A 11 30.16 8.60 -22.59
C VAL A 11 28.96 7.92 -21.91
N ALA A 12 29.23 6.85 -21.17
CA ALA A 12 28.24 6.18 -20.34
C ALA A 12 27.65 7.18 -19.35
N ARG A 13 26.42 7.64 -19.62
CA ARG A 13 25.69 8.55 -18.75
C ARG A 13 25.49 7.85 -17.40
N ALA A 14 26.10 8.39 -16.34
CA ALA A 14 25.91 7.88 -14.98
C ALA A 14 24.39 7.72 -14.69
N PRO A 15 23.95 6.61 -14.07
CA PRO A 15 22.54 6.38 -13.82
C PRO A 15 21.98 7.56 -13.00
N ALA A 16 20.95 8.22 -13.55
CA ALA A 16 20.32 9.37 -12.89
C ALA A 16 19.93 8.98 -11.46
N ALA A 17 20.32 9.80 -10.48
CA ALA A 17 20.02 9.56 -9.08
C ALA A 17 18.51 9.46 -8.89
N ASP A 18 18.00 8.29 -8.49
CA ASP A 18 16.57 8.06 -8.30
C ASP A 18 16.05 8.95 -7.15
N PRO A 19 15.26 9.99 -7.44
CA PRO A 19 14.81 10.97 -6.44
C PRO A 19 13.90 10.34 -5.37
N GLU A 20 13.32 9.17 -5.66
CA GLU A 20 12.42 8.44 -4.76
C GLU A 20 13.17 7.46 -3.84
N ARG A 21 14.48 7.22 -4.06
CA ARG A 21 15.27 6.23 -3.29
C ARG A 21 15.26 6.52 -1.78
N ARG A 22 15.49 7.78 -1.40
CA ARG A 22 15.51 8.21 0.02
C ARG A 22 14.14 8.05 0.68
N HIS A 23 13.06 8.36 -0.03
CA HIS A 23 11.70 8.16 0.46
C HIS A 23 11.40 6.69 0.71
N ARG A 24 11.68 5.82 -0.27
CA ARG A 24 11.47 4.37 -0.11
C ARG A 24 12.30 3.79 1.02
N LEU A 25 13.54 4.25 1.21
CA LEU A 25 14.37 3.85 2.34
C LEU A 25 13.73 4.22 3.68
N ARG A 26 13.28 5.48 3.86
CA ARG A 26 12.60 5.92 5.09
C ARG A 26 11.35 5.09 5.40
N LEU A 27 10.54 4.77 4.39
CA LEU A 27 9.38 3.90 4.56
C LEU A 27 9.77 2.48 4.97
N ARG A 28 10.79 1.89 4.34
CA ARG A 28 11.28 0.56 4.71
C ARG A 28 11.77 0.53 6.15
N ILE A 29 12.56 1.54 6.55
CA ILE A 29 13.01 1.69 7.94
C ILE A 29 11.79 1.77 8.86
N GLY A 30 10.79 2.60 8.53
CA GLY A 30 9.55 2.70 9.32
C GLY A 30 8.82 1.37 9.50
N TRP A 31 8.66 0.58 8.43
CA TRP A 31 8.06 -0.75 8.51
C TRP A 31 8.89 -1.74 9.33
N ILE A 32 10.22 -1.72 9.17
CA ILE A 32 11.13 -2.57 9.96
C ILE A 32 11.04 -2.21 11.44
N LEU A 33 11.09 -0.91 11.78
CA LEU A 33 10.97 -0.45 13.16
C LEU A 33 9.64 -0.84 13.78
N LEU A 34 8.52 -0.68 13.06
CA LEU A 34 7.20 -1.11 13.52
C LEU A 34 7.15 -2.63 13.72
N GLY A 35 7.64 -3.41 12.75
CA GLY A 35 7.69 -4.87 12.83
C GLY A 35 8.52 -5.34 14.02
N SER A 36 9.72 -4.79 14.19
CA SER A 36 10.60 -5.08 15.33
C SER A 36 9.94 -4.69 16.66
N LEU A 37 9.30 -3.53 16.76
CA LEU A 37 8.59 -3.11 17.96
C LEU A 37 7.49 -4.11 18.33
N VAL A 38 6.64 -4.49 17.37
CA VAL A 38 5.55 -5.46 17.58
C VAL A 38 6.10 -6.82 17.98
N LEU A 39 7.14 -7.31 17.30
CA LEU A 39 7.76 -8.59 17.63
C LEU A 39 8.39 -8.60 19.03
N LEU A 40 9.08 -7.53 19.41
CA LEU A 40 9.66 -7.38 20.75
C LEU A 40 8.60 -7.33 21.84
N LEU A 41 7.52 -6.56 21.63
CA LEU A 41 6.40 -6.50 22.58
C LEU A 41 5.66 -7.83 22.69
N ALA A 42 5.44 -8.51 21.57
CA ALA A 42 4.81 -9.83 21.54
C ALA A 42 5.68 -10.87 22.27
N ALA A 43 6.99 -10.92 21.98
CA ALA A 43 7.91 -11.84 22.65
C ALA A 43 8.04 -11.56 24.14
N TYR A 44 8.24 -10.30 24.53
CA TYR A 44 8.39 -9.91 25.93
C TYR A 44 7.09 -10.09 26.73
N GLY A 45 5.94 -9.80 26.13
CA GLY A 45 4.63 -9.85 26.80
C GLY A 45 3.85 -11.14 26.60
N PHE A 46 4.39 -12.15 25.91
CA PHE A 46 3.65 -13.36 25.53
C PHE A 46 2.98 -14.06 26.72
N ASP A 47 3.76 -14.31 27.77
CA ASP A 47 3.34 -14.91 29.04
C ASP A 47 2.35 -14.04 29.83
N TYR A 48 2.34 -12.73 29.61
CA TYR A 48 1.41 -11.82 30.25
C TYR A 48 0.08 -11.70 29.48
N TYR A 49 0.15 -11.53 28.16
CA TYR A 49 -1.03 -11.32 27.31
C TYR A 49 -1.85 -12.60 27.10
N SER A 50 -1.21 -13.77 27.19
CA SER A 50 -1.87 -15.09 27.13
C SER A 50 -2.63 -15.45 28.42
N LEU A 51 -2.39 -14.77 29.55
CA LEU A 51 -3.12 -15.00 30.78
C LEU A 51 -4.56 -14.51 30.68
N ASN A 52 -5.46 -15.25 31.33
CA ASN A 52 -6.84 -14.81 31.61
C ASN A 52 -6.83 -13.49 32.38
N ALA A 53 -7.84 -12.64 32.13
CA ALA A 53 -7.91 -11.30 32.72
C ALA A 53 -7.83 -11.29 34.26
N GLN A 54 -8.33 -12.35 34.91
CA GLN A 54 -8.31 -12.54 36.37
C GLN A 54 -6.91 -12.85 36.92
N HIS A 55 -6.04 -13.51 36.16
CA HIS A 55 -4.69 -13.89 36.59
C HIS A 55 -3.63 -12.85 36.23
N ARG A 56 -3.93 -11.92 35.31
CA ARG A 56 -2.99 -10.86 34.91
C ARG A 56 -2.45 -10.02 36.08
N PRO A 57 -3.24 -9.63 37.11
CA PRO A 57 -2.73 -8.87 38.25
C PRO A 57 -1.65 -9.60 39.06
N LEU A 58 -1.63 -10.93 39.02
CA LEU A 58 -0.65 -11.77 39.74
C LEU A 58 0.68 -11.89 38.98
N SER A 59 0.72 -11.52 37.70
CA SER A 59 1.94 -11.57 36.90
C SER A 59 2.91 -10.47 37.34
N ALA A 60 4.19 -10.82 37.47
CA ALA A 60 5.26 -9.85 37.71
C ALA A 60 5.30 -8.73 36.65
N LYS A 61 4.84 -9.00 35.42
CA LYS A 61 4.82 -8.02 34.33
C LYS A 61 3.62 -7.08 34.37
N HIS A 62 2.65 -7.27 35.27
CA HIS A 62 1.42 -6.49 35.31
C HIS A 62 1.66 -5.00 35.49
N GLN A 63 2.55 -4.62 36.42
CA GLN A 63 2.86 -3.21 36.71
C GLN A 63 3.52 -2.50 35.52
N THR A 64 4.20 -3.24 34.65
CA THR A 64 4.81 -2.73 33.42
C THR A 64 3.84 -2.67 32.24
N LEU A 65 3.10 -3.76 32.00
CA LEU A 65 2.39 -3.99 30.74
C LEU A 65 0.90 -3.61 30.75
N ARG A 66 0.30 -3.41 31.94
CA ARG A 66 -1.07 -2.87 32.04
C ARG A 66 -1.15 -1.47 31.40
N PRO A 67 -2.35 -0.96 31.04
CA PRO A 67 -2.46 0.34 30.36
C PRO A 67 -1.84 1.52 31.12
N SER A 68 -2.01 1.54 32.45
CA SER A 68 -1.37 2.49 33.39
C SER A 68 -0.02 2.00 33.93
N GLY A 69 0.62 1.05 33.24
CA GLY A 69 1.95 0.58 33.57
C GLY A 69 3.02 1.35 32.82
N THR A 70 4.28 1.23 33.24
CA THR A 70 5.38 2.02 32.67
C THR A 70 5.54 1.86 31.15
N VAL A 71 5.41 0.63 30.63
CA VAL A 71 5.44 0.37 29.18
C VAL A 71 4.09 0.73 28.55
N GLY A 72 2.98 0.41 29.20
CA GLY A 72 1.63 0.75 28.74
C GLY A 72 1.50 2.24 28.43
N VAL A 73 1.87 3.12 29.36
CA VAL A 73 1.77 4.58 29.22
C VAL A 73 2.68 5.09 28.11
N ARG A 74 3.91 4.55 27.97
CA ARG A 74 4.82 4.89 26.86
C ARG A 74 4.24 4.50 25.50
N LEU A 75 3.57 3.37 25.40
CA LEU A 75 2.84 2.98 24.19
C LEU A 75 1.63 3.88 23.94
N GLY A 76 0.94 4.33 24.98
CA GLY A 76 -0.13 5.33 24.88
C GLY A 76 0.40 6.66 24.32
N MET A 77 1.53 7.16 24.83
CA MET A 77 2.21 8.36 24.32
C MET A 77 2.65 8.18 22.86
N LEU A 78 3.24 7.03 22.51
CA LEU A 78 3.60 6.72 21.12
C LEU A 78 2.36 6.69 20.21
N GLY A 79 1.27 6.08 20.67
CA GLY A 79 -0.01 6.05 19.97
C GLY A 79 -0.58 7.46 19.76
N PHE A 80 -0.49 8.33 20.76
CA PHE A 80 -0.85 9.74 20.65
C PHE A 80 0.03 10.50 19.63
N LEU A 81 1.34 10.24 19.60
CA LEU A 81 2.23 10.83 18.59
C LEU A 81 1.88 10.35 17.18
N CYS A 82 1.56 9.06 16.99
CA CYS A 82 1.06 8.53 15.72
C CYS A 82 -0.26 9.21 15.34
N PHE A 83 -1.18 9.37 16.29
CA PHE A 83 -2.44 10.07 16.11
C PHE A 83 -2.20 11.51 15.65
N MET A 84 -1.37 12.30 16.32
CA MET A 84 -1.01 13.66 15.87
C MET A 84 -0.43 13.64 14.44
N GLY A 85 0.47 12.71 14.14
CA GLY A 85 1.06 12.55 12.82
C GLY A 85 0.04 12.25 11.71
N LEU A 86 -1.02 11.49 12.01
CA LEU A 86 -2.09 11.20 11.05
C LEU A 86 -2.81 12.47 10.58
N TYR A 87 -3.07 13.41 11.48
CA TYR A 87 -3.79 14.66 11.17
C TYR A 87 -2.88 15.74 10.55
N LEU A 88 -1.56 15.56 10.54
CA LEU A 88 -0.67 16.43 9.75
C LEU A 88 -0.99 16.37 8.25
N TYR A 89 -1.39 15.21 7.73
CA TYR A 89 -1.72 15.07 6.30
C TYR A 89 -2.91 15.95 5.86
N PRO A 90 -4.10 15.89 6.49
CA PRO A 90 -5.19 16.80 6.16
C PRO A 90 -4.84 18.26 6.48
N LEU A 91 -4.08 18.52 7.56
CA LEU A 91 -3.64 19.87 7.93
C LEU A 91 -2.72 20.50 6.87
N ARG A 92 -1.90 19.70 6.19
CA ARG A 92 -1.01 20.19 5.11
C ARG A 92 -1.76 20.90 4.00
N LYS A 93 -3.02 20.51 3.74
CA LYS A 93 -3.85 21.13 2.70
C LYS A 93 -4.32 22.54 3.09
N ARG A 94 -4.25 22.88 4.38
CA ARG A 94 -4.67 24.18 4.92
C ARG A 94 -3.47 25.06 5.28
N TRP A 95 -2.30 24.47 5.50
CA TRP A 95 -1.10 25.20 5.91
C TRP A 95 -0.04 25.29 4.80
N ALA A 96 0.13 26.48 4.23
CA ALA A 96 0.99 26.73 3.07
C ALA A 96 2.45 26.25 3.25
N TRP A 97 3.03 26.41 4.44
CA TRP A 97 4.39 25.94 4.73
C TRP A 97 4.51 24.41 4.63
N LEU A 98 3.54 23.69 5.19
CA LEU A 98 3.50 22.24 5.18
C LEU A 98 3.18 21.70 3.76
N GLY A 99 2.40 22.44 2.99
CA GLY A 99 2.10 22.15 1.58
C GLY A 99 3.33 22.21 0.65
N LYS A 100 4.34 23.02 0.98
CA LYS A 100 5.60 23.12 0.22
C LYS A 100 6.56 21.96 0.47
N LYS A 101 6.38 21.19 1.55
CA LYS A 101 7.27 20.09 1.91
C LYS A 101 6.80 18.78 1.27
N GLY A 102 7.62 18.18 0.42
CA GLY A 102 7.41 16.81 -0.08
C GLY A 102 6.18 16.60 -0.98
N SER A 103 6.17 15.49 -1.71
CA SER A 103 5.08 15.20 -2.65
C SER A 103 3.82 14.70 -1.94
N SER A 104 2.63 14.89 -2.54
CA SER A 104 1.37 14.32 -2.02
C SER A 104 1.44 12.81 -1.79
N LYS A 105 2.18 12.11 -2.66
CA LYS A 105 2.41 10.66 -2.56
C LYS A 105 3.20 10.32 -1.31
N HIS A 106 4.27 11.05 -1.01
CA HIS A 106 5.10 10.79 0.17
C HIS A 106 4.32 10.96 1.47
N TRP A 107 3.52 12.02 1.57
CA TRP A 107 2.66 12.24 2.73
C TRP A 107 1.61 11.15 2.90
N LEU A 108 0.98 10.70 1.82
CA LEU A 108 0.03 9.59 1.86
C LEU A 108 0.71 8.30 2.33
N ASP A 109 1.92 8.01 1.86
CA ASP A 109 2.66 6.83 2.29
C ASP A 109 2.95 6.85 3.80
N PHE A 110 3.37 8.00 4.34
CA PHE A 110 3.57 8.17 5.78
C PHE A 110 2.27 8.11 6.57
N HIS A 111 1.19 8.71 6.06
CA HIS A 111 -0.13 8.63 6.68
C HIS A 111 -0.61 7.18 6.79
N VAL A 112 -0.42 6.36 5.74
CA VAL A 112 -0.79 4.94 5.77
C VAL A 112 0.12 4.13 6.70
N LEU A 113 1.42 4.43 6.75
CA LEU A 113 2.34 3.81 7.71
C LEU A 113 1.88 4.08 9.16
N LEU A 114 1.63 5.34 9.51
CA LEU A 114 1.14 5.70 10.84
C LEU A 114 -0.26 5.13 11.12
N GLY A 115 -1.12 5.07 10.11
CA GLY A 115 -2.47 4.53 10.22
C GLY A 115 -2.48 3.04 10.52
N LEU A 116 -1.52 2.27 10.00
CA LEU A 116 -1.36 0.87 10.38
C LEU A 116 -0.58 0.69 11.69
N ALA A 117 0.36 1.58 12.00
CA ALA A 117 1.13 1.53 13.23
C ALA A 117 0.26 1.78 14.48
N ALA A 118 -0.64 2.77 14.42
CA ALA A 118 -1.42 3.21 15.57
C ALA A 118 -2.30 2.09 16.17
N PRO A 119 -3.10 1.32 15.40
CA PRO A 119 -3.84 0.18 15.94
C PRO A 119 -2.94 -0.82 16.64
N LEU A 120 -1.82 -1.21 16.03
CA LEU A 120 -0.89 -2.19 16.60
C LEU A 120 -0.31 -1.71 17.93
N VAL A 121 0.15 -0.46 18.00
CA VAL A 121 0.69 0.12 19.25
C VAL A 121 -0.41 0.21 20.32
N ILE A 122 -1.61 0.66 19.95
CA ILE A 122 -2.72 0.81 20.89
C ILE A 122 -3.25 -0.54 21.38
N THR A 123 -3.18 -1.61 20.58
CA THR A 123 -3.48 -2.99 21.01
C THR A 123 -2.63 -3.39 22.21
N PHE A 124 -1.32 -3.11 22.18
CA PHE A 124 -0.42 -3.41 23.29
C PHE A 124 -0.64 -2.44 24.47
N HIS A 125 -0.84 -1.14 24.20
CA HIS A 125 -1.19 -0.16 25.22
C HIS A 125 -2.44 -0.58 26.02
N SER A 126 -3.50 -1.03 25.35
CA SER A 126 -4.74 -1.44 26.01
C SER A 126 -4.64 -2.81 26.69
N SER A 127 -3.49 -3.49 26.61
CA SER A 127 -3.34 -4.89 27.04
C SER A 127 -4.42 -5.81 26.45
N PHE A 128 -4.78 -5.59 25.18
CA PHE A 128 -5.86 -6.32 24.49
C PHE A 128 -7.23 -6.20 25.16
N LYS A 129 -7.50 -5.08 25.86
CA LYS A 129 -8.81 -4.77 26.44
C LYS A 129 -9.54 -3.76 25.57
N PHE A 130 -10.66 -4.17 24.97
CA PHE A 130 -11.40 -3.38 23.96
C PHE A 130 -12.86 -3.16 24.36
N HIS A 131 -13.11 -2.65 25.57
CA HIS A 131 -14.46 -2.40 26.09
C HIS A 131 -14.71 -0.91 26.37
N GLY A 132 -15.99 -0.54 26.48
CA GLY A 132 -16.42 0.84 26.76
C GLY A 132 -16.08 1.83 25.63
N LEU A 133 -16.06 3.12 25.97
CA LEU A 133 -15.76 4.22 25.02
C LEU A 133 -14.40 4.05 24.33
N ALA A 134 -13.36 3.68 25.09
CA ALA A 134 -12.03 3.43 24.54
C ALA A 134 -11.98 2.24 23.58
N GLY A 135 -12.73 1.17 23.88
CA GLY A 135 -12.91 0.02 22.98
C GLY A 135 -13.62 0.39 21.67
N MET A 136 -14.66 1.22 21.73
CA MET A 136 -15.33 1.72 20.52
C MET A 136 -14.37 2.57 19.67
N ALA A 137 -13.61 3.48 20.31
CA ALA A 137 -12.60 4.29 19.62
C ALA A 137 -11.57 3.40 18.91
N TYR A 138 -11.12 2.32 19.58
CA TYR A 138 -10.20 1.34 19.00
C TYR A 138 -10.78 0.64 17.77
N TRP A 139 -12.00 0.13 17.82
CA TRP A 139 -12.60 -0.56 16.68
C TRP A 139 -12.87 0.38 15.49
N ILE A 140 -13.27 1.62 15.75
CA ILE A 140 -13.38 2.65 14.71
C ILE A 140 -11.99 2.91 14.10
N MET A 141 -10.95 3.05 14.92
CA MET A 141 -9.57 3.23 14.44
C MET A 141 -9.14 2.07 13.52
N VAL A 142 -9.39 0.82 13.92
CA VAL A 142 -9.09 -0.36 13.10
C VAL A 142 -9.86 -0.29 11.78
N ALA A 143 -11.17 -0.03 11.80
CA ALA A 143 -11.98 0.07 10.60
C ALA A 143 -11.51 1.18 9.65
N VAL A 144 -11.20 2.36 10.17
CA VAL A 144 -10.64 3.50 9.41
C VAL A 144 -9.29 3.13 8.81
N SER A 145 -8.40 2.50 9.59
CA SER A 145 -7.07 2.09 9.15
C SER A 145 -7.13 1.07 8.02
N MET A 146 -8.00 0.06 8.13
CA MET A 146 -8.23 -0.93 7.07
C MET A 146 -8.85 -0.30 5.83
N SER A 147 -9.84 0.59 5.98
CA SER A 147 -10.40 1.34 4.85
C SER A 147 -9.36 2.26 4.19
N GLY A 148 -8.36 2.73 4.92
CA GLY A 148 -7.25 3.54 4.40
C GLY A 148 -6.38 2.78 3.39
N LEU A 149 -6.26 1.46 3.53
CA LEU A 149 -5.56 0.61 2.54
C LEU A 149 -6.29 0.59 1.21
N VAL A 150 -7.63 0.51 1.24
CA VAL A 150 -8.47 0.63 0.04
C VAL A 150 -8.28 2.01 -0.61
N GLY A 151 -8.27 3.08 0.19
CA GLY A 151 -7.98 4.43 -0.28
C GLY A 151 -6.62 4.56 -0.96
N LYS A 152 -5.55 3.98 -0.36
CA LYS A 152 -4.20 3.96 -0.97
C LYS A 152 -4.18 3.19 -2.28
N TYR A 153 -4.84 2.03 -2.32
CA TYR A 153 -4.93 1.19 -3.51
C TYR A 153 -5.61 1.93 -4.68
N LEU A 154 -6.73 2.61 -4.40
CA LEU A 154 -7.44 3.42 -5.39
C LEU A 154 -6.64 4.66 -5.81
N PHE A 155 -5.96 5.32 -4.86
CA PHE A 155 -5.10 6.47 -5.15
C PHE A 155 -3.98 6.13 -6.14
N ALA A 156 -3.47 4.89 -6.11
CA ALA A 156 -2.44 4.43 -7.04
C ALA A 156 -2.97 4.22 -8.48
N GLN A 157 -4.28 4.06 -8.66
CA GLN A 157 -4.91 3.75 -9.95
C GLN A 157 -5.49 4.98 -10.65
N ILE A 158 -5.76 6.08 -9.94
CA ILE A 158 -6.49 7.23 -10.47
C ILE A 158 -5.53 8.38 -10.84
N PRO A 159 -5.54 8.87 -12.09
CA PRO A 159 -4.86 10.10 -12.50
C PRO A 159 -5.40 11.34 -11.76
N ARG A 160 -4.53 12.33 -11.49
CA ARG A 160 -4.76 13.32 -10.42
C ARG A 160 -5.69 14.50 -10.75
N SER A 161 -6.00 14.80 -12.01
CA SER A 161 -6.94 15.88 -12.39
C SER A 161 -7.73 15.49 -13.64
N LEU A 162 -8.81 16.20 -13.98
CA LEU A 162 -9.65 15.87 -15.15
C LEU A 162 -8.92 16.08 -16.48
N SER A 163 -8.28 17.24 -16.66
CA SER A 163 -7.39 17.47 -17.81
C SER A 163 -6.19 16.51 -17.80
N ALA A 164 -5.61 16.23 -16.63
CA ALA A 164 -4.60 15.19 -16.51
C ALA A 164 -5.18 13.78 -16.67
N ALA A 165 -6.50 13.55 -16.59
CA ALA A 165 -7.13 12.24 -16.75
C ALA A 165 -7.45 11.99 -18.21
N GLU A 166 -7.86 13.01 -18.97
CA GLU A 166 -7.98 12.93 -20.43
C GLU A 166 -6.61 12.82 -21.10
N LEU A 167 -5.67 13.69 -20.72
CA LEU A 167 -4.28 13.62 -21.17
C LEU A 167 -3.64 12.30 -20.74
N SER A 168 -3.83 11.87 -19.48
CA SER A 168 -3.34 10.57 -19.03
C SER A 168 -4.04 9.43 -19.74
N LEU A 169 -5.33 9.47 -20.04
CA LEU A 169 -6.00 8.39 -20.75
C LEU A 169 -5.44 8.26 -22.17
N LYS A 170 -5.17 9.38 -22.84
CA LYS A 170 -4.45 9.37 -24.13
C LYS A 170 -3.04 8.78 -23.97
N GLU A 171 -2.26 9.26 -23.02
CA GLU A 171 -0.91 8.72 -22.73
C GLU A 171 -0.92 7.22 -22.39
N LEU A 172 -1.91 6.77 -21.61
CA LEU A 172 -2.09 5.36 -21.22
C LEU A 172 -2.45 4.50 -22.43
N LYS A 173 -3.30 5.01 -23.34
CA LYS A 173 -3.63 4.35 -24.61
C LYS A 173 -2.44 4.32 -25.57
N ASP A 174 -1.68 5.41 -25.66
CA ASP A 174 -0.47 5.49 -26.48
C ASP A 174 0.61 4.53 -25.95
N GLU A 175 0.75 4.43 -24.63
CA GLU A 175 1.65 3.48 -23.98
C GLU A 175 1.18 2.02 -24.18
N GLU A 176 -0.12 1.76 -24.08
CA GLU A 176 -0.73 0.47 -24.41
C GLU A 176 -0.47 0.07 -25.87
N ALA A 177 -0.66 0.99 -26.82
CA ALA A 177 -0.39 0.76 -28.23
C ALA A 177 1.08 0.43 -28.49
N LYS A 178 1.99 1.18 -27.85
CA LYS A 178 3.44 0.92 -27.91
C LYS A 178 3.80 -0.45 -27.36
N LEU A 179 3.23 -0.85 -26.23
CA LEU A 179 3.48 -2.18 -25.65
C LEU A 179 2.93 -3.30 -26.53
N THR A 180 1.76 -3.09 -27.14
CA THR A 180 1.17 -4.02 -28.11
C THR A 180 2.09 -4.19 -29.31
N GLN A 181 2.62 -3.10 -29.86
CA GLN A 181 3.59 -3.14 -30.95
C GLN A 181 4.89 -3.84 -30.55
N GLN A 182 5.40 -3.59 -29.34
CA GLN A 182 6.60 -4.26 -28.81
C GLN A 182 6.41 -5.77 -28.68
N LEU A 183 5.26 -6.21 -28.17
CA LEU A 183 4.93 -7.63 -28.04
C LEU A 183 4.78 -8.30 -29.41
N ALA A 184 4.12 -7.62 -30.36
CA ALA A 184 3.96 -8.11 -31.73
C ALA A 184 5.31 -8.21 -32.47
N ALA A 185 6.21 -7.24 -32.28
CA ALA A 185 7.53 -7.21 -32.90
C ALA A 185 8.44 -8.33 -32.37
N GLN A 186 8.36 -8.65 -31.08
CA GLN A 186 9.20 -9.69 -30.47
C GLN A 186 8.82 -11.10 -30.95
N LYS A 187 7.57 -11.37 -31.32
CA LYS A 187 7.06 -12.70 -31.75
C LYS A 187 7.37 -13.88 -30.81
N LEU A 188 7.86 -13.60 -29.60
CA LEU A 188 8.25 -14.61 -28.59
C LEU A 188 7.05 -15.25 -27.90
N LEU A 189 5.93 -14.53 -27.80
CA LEU A 189 4.71 -14.97 -27.12
C LEU A 189 3.54 -14.94 -28.11
N SER A 190 2.91 -16.08 -28.33
CA SER A 190 1.71 -16.17 -29.18
C SER A 190 0.49 -15.51 -28.52
N ALA A 191 -0.48 -15.07 -29.32
CA ALA A 191 -1.73 -14.52 -28.82
C ALA A 191 -2.46 -15.47 -27.85
N ALA A 192 -2.47 -16.77 -28.14
CA ALA A 192 -3.04 -17.80 -27.27
C ALA A 192 -2.31 -17.92 -25.91
N THR A 193 -1.00 -17.62 -25.89
CA THR A 193 -0.22 -17.61 -24.64
C THR A 193 -0.56 -16.38 -23.81
N LEU A 194 -0.77 -15.23 -24.45
CA LEU A 194 -1.10 -13.96 -23.80
C LEU A 194 -2.56 -13.87 -23.34
N ALA A 195 -3.50 -14.56 -23.99
CA ALA A 195 -4.95 -14.45 -23.74
C ALA A 195 -5.35 -14.48 -22.25
N PRO A 196 -4.80 -15.34 -21.38
CA PRO A 196 -5.15 -15.34 -19.96
C PRO A 196 -4.85 -14.02 -19.24
N LEU A 197 -3.85 -13.25 -19.67
CA LEU A 197 -3.56 -11.93 -19.07
C LEU A 197 -4.59 -10.86 -19.43
N PHE A 198 -5.35 -11.05 -20.50
CA PHE A 198 -6.31 -10.08 -21.01
C PHE A 198 -7.77 -10.53 -20.83
N GLU A 199 -7.99 -11.60 -20.08
CA GLU A 199 -9.30 -12.01 -19.61
C GLU A 199 -9.82 -11.00 -18.56
N PHE A 200 -10.52 -9.98 -19.06
CA PHE A 200 -11.26 -8.98 -18.29
C PHE A 200 -12.74 -9.02 -18.64
N PRO A 201 -13.63 -8.50 -17.78
CA PRO A 201 -15.03 -8.26 -18.14
C PRO A 201 -15.13 -7.27 -19.31
N SER A 202 -16.20 -7.35 -20.11
CA SER A 202 -16.47 -6.35 -21.15
C SER A 202 -16.74 -4.96 -20.55
N ALA A 203 -16.48 -3.90 -21.31
CA ALA A 203 -16.73 -2.51 -20.87
C ALA A 203 -18.18 -2.31 -20.39
N GLN A 204 -19.15 -2.81 -21.16
CA GLN A 204 -20.57 -2.78 -20.78
C GLN A 204 -20.85 -3.49 -19.44
N ARG A 205 -20.18 -4.61 -19.17
CA ARG A 205 -20.33 -5.31 -17.90
C ARG A 205 -19.72 -4.52 -16.75
N VAL A 206 -18.55 -3.90 -16.94
CA VAL A 206 -17.93 -3.03 -15.93
C VAL A 206 -18.82 -1.81 -15.64
N GLU A 207 -19.50 -1.28 -16.66
CA GLU A 207 -20.46 -0.19 -16.53
C GLU A 207 -21.78 -0.61 -15.89
N SER A 208 -22.13 -1.88 -15.79
CA SER A 208 -23.31 -2.34 -15.04
C SER A 208 -22.99 -2.85 -13.63
N MET A 209 -21.71 -3.03 -13.30
CA MET A 209 -21.28 -3.50 -11.97
C MET A 209 -21.61 -2.49 -10.86
N SER A 210 -22.01 -3.03 -9.71
CA SER A 210 -21.99 -2.25 -8.46
C SER A 210 -20.56 -1.85 -8.09
N LEU A 211 -20.41 -0.78 -7.32
CA LEU A 211 -19.09 -0.25 -6.92
C LEU A 211 -18.26 -1.29 -6.14
N LEU A 212 -18.91 -2.11 -5.31
CA LEU A 212 -18.24 -3.18 -4.57
C LEU A 212 -17.76 -4.31 -5.48
N LEU A 213 -18.60 -4.72 -6.44
CA LEU A 213 -18.24 -5.77 -7.39
C LEU A 213 -17.12 -5.31 -8.33
N ALA A 214 -17.15 -4.04 -8.76
CA ALA A 214 -16.07 -3.45 -9.53
C ALA A 214 -14.76 -3.47 -8.74
N LEU A 215 -14.74 -2.98 -7.49
CA LEU A 215 -13.56 -3.02 -6.63
C LEU A 215 -13.04 -4.46 -6.44
N GLY A 216 -13.93 -5.41 -6.14
CA GLY A 216 -13.57 -6.82 -5.99
C GLY A 216 -12.99 -7.43 -7.27
N SER A 217 -13.51 -7.04 -8.44
CA SER A 217 -13.02 -7.50 -9.74
C SER A 217 -11.61 -6.98 -10.03
N ILE A 218 -11.35 -5.69 -9.78
CA ILE A 218 -10.02 -5.08 -9.94
C ILE A 218 -9.00 -5.82 -9.05
N ILE A 219 -9.33 -6.01 -7.77
CA ILE A 219 -8.46 -6.71 -6.81
C ILE A 219 -8.24 -8.17 -7.25
N ALA A 220 -9.29 -8.87 -7.69
CA ALA A 220 -9.17 -10.26 -8.13
C ALA A 220 -8.28 -10.41 -9.37
N VAL A 221 -8.37 -9.49 -10.33
CA VAL A 221 -7.49 -9.48 -11.51
C VAL A 221 -6.04 -9.23 -11.09
N ASP A 222 -5.79 -8.26 -10.21
CA ASP A 222 -4.45 -7.96 -9.71
C ASP A 222 -3.83 -9.12 -8.91
N LEU A 223 -4.61 -9.80 -8.08
CA LEU A 223 -4.16 -10.97 -7.32
C LEU A 223 -3.88 -12.18 -8.22
N ARG A 224 -4.64 -12.35 -9.32
CA ARG A 224 -4.43 -13.45 -10.28
C ARG A 224 -3.29 -13.18 -11.27
N ARG A 225 -2.99 -11.91 -11.55
CA ARG A 225 -1.92 -11.46 -12.47
C ARG A 225 -0.56 -12.14 -12.23
N PRO A 226 0.02 -12.21 -11.01
CA PRO A 226 1.31 -12.87 -10.80
C PRO A 226 1.28 -14.36 -11.15
N PHE A 227 0.17 -15.05 -10.90
CA PHE A 227 0.00 -16.47 -11.25
C PHE A 227 -0.09 -16.66 -12.77
N ARG A 228 -0.81 -15.76 -13.46
CA ARG A 228 -0.90 -15.76 -14.93
C ARG A 228 0.47 -15.46 -15.56
N VAL A 229 1.22 -14.50 -15.03
CA VAL A 229 2.61 -14.19 -15.43
C VAL A 229 3.54 -15.38 -15.18
N ALA A 230 3.44 -16.04 -14.03
CA ALA A 230 4.20 -17.27 -13.76
C ALA A 230 3.82 -18.38 -14.75
N GLY A 231 2.55 -18.48 -15.13
CA GLY A 231 2.05 -19.33 -16.21
C GLY A 231 2.75 -19.06 -17.55
N LEU A 232 2.90 -17.79 -17.96
CA LEU A 232 3.64 -17.42 -19.17
C LEU A 232 5.08 -17.92 -19.13
N ARG A 233 5.79 -17.64 -18.03
CA ARG A 233 7.18 -18.09 -17.87
C ARG A 233 7.29 -19.61 -17.92
N ARG A 234 6.40 -20.34 -17.25
CA ARG A 234 6.41 -21.82 -17.25
C ARG A 234 6.22 -22.42 -18.64
N ARG A 235 5.46 -21.78 -19.53
CA ARG A 235 5.26 -22.26 -20.91
C ARG A 235 6.49 -22.06 -21.78
N ALA A 236 7.31 -21.04 -21.49
CA ALA A 236 8.55 -20.73 -22.21
C ALA A 236 9.81 -21.41 -21.62
N LEU A 237 9.70 -22.11 -20.48
CA LEU A 237 10.81 -22.74 -19.77
C LEU A 237 10.70 -24.27 -19.76
N GLY A 238 11.85 -24.96 -19.86
CA GLY A 238 11.95 -26.40 -19.60
C GLY A 238 11.86 -26.74 -18.09
N LEU A 239 11.85 -28.03 -17.76
CA LEU A 239 11.71 -28.53 -16.37
C LEU A 239 12.71 -27.91 -15.38
N GLY A 240 13.99 -27.84 -15.75
CA GLY A 240 15.03 -27.21 -14.90
C GLY A 240 14.82 -25.71 -14.68
N GLY A 241 14.34 -24.99 -15.69
CA GLY A 241 14.01 -23.57 -15.58
C GLY A 241 12.77 -23.31 -14.71
N LYS A 242 11.81 -24.23 -14.71
CA LYS A 242 10.64 -24.18 -13.83
C LYS A 242 11.05 -24.29 -12.36
N LEU A 243 11.92 -25.24 -12.01
CA LEU A 243 12.41 -25.39 -10.64
C LEU A 243 13.24 -24.18 -10.18
N ALA A 244 14.18 -23.72 -11.02
CA ALA A 244 15.06 -22.60 -10.70
C ALA A 244 14.32 -21.26 -10.48
N THR A 245 13.13 -21.11 -11.05
CA THR A 245 12.31 -19.88 -10.92
C THR A 245 11.15 -20.02 -9.95
N LEU A 246 11.15 -21.05 -9.11
CA LEU A 246 10.05 -21.41 -8.21
C LEU A 246 8.71 -21.52 -8.96
N GLY A 247 8.69 -22.18 -10.11
CA GLY A 247 7.49 -22.31 -10.94
C GLY A 247 7.15 -21.04 -11.73
N GLY A 248 8.13 -20.20 -12.06
CA GLY A 248 7.94 -18.98 -12.86
C GLY A 248 7.60 -17.72 -12.06
N PHE A 249 7.63 -17.76 -10.73
CA PHE A 249 7.42 -16.56 -9.91
C PHE A 249 8.66 -15.65 -9.89
N LEU A 250 9.86 -16.23 -10.00
CA LEU A 250 11.11 -15.46 -10.09
C LEU A 250 11.48 -15.11 -11.54
N PRO A 251 12.28 -14.04 -11.73
CA PRO A 251 12.82 -13.68 -13.04
C PRO A 251 13.69 -14.80 -13.63
N THR A 252 13.63 -14.96 -14.94
CA THR A 252 14.50 -15.87 -15.70
C THR A 252 15.81 -15.20 -16.10
N ARG A 253 16.81 -16.01 -16.47
CA ARG A 253 18.07 -15.51 -17.06
C ARG A 253 17.90 -15.06 -18.51
N LYS A 254 16.78 -15.37 -19.16
CA LYS A 254 16.50 -15.01 -20.55
C LYS A 254 15.99 -13.58 -20.62
N GLN A 255 16.87 -12.64 -20.96
CA GLN A 255 16.55 -11.21 -20.95
C GLN A 255 15.39 -10.85 -21.88
N GLU A 256 15.33 -11.43 -23.08
CA GLU A 256 14.25 -11.21 -24.05
C GLU A 256 12.89 -11.68 -23.53
N LEU A 257 12.84 -12.86 -22.88
CA LEU A 257 11.62 -13.35 -22.26
C LEU A 257 11.15 -12.45 -21.12
N GLU A 258 12.07 -11.97 -20.27
CA GLU A 258 11.69 -11.05 -19.19
C GLU A 258 11.23 -9.69 -19.72
N GLN A 259 11.80 -9.20 -20.82
CA GLN A 259 11.31 -7.99 -21.50
C GLN A 259 9.89 -8.19 -22.03
N ALA A 260 9.62 -9.31 -22.70
CA ALA A 260 8.28 -9.67 -23.19
C ALA A 260 7.28 -9.80 -22.03
N VAL A 261 7.66 -10.51 -20.96
CA VAL A 261 6.82 -10.70 -19.77
C VAL A 261 6.57 -9.38 -19.04
N HIS A 262 7.57 -8.52 -18.93
CA HIS A 262 7.42 -7.19 -18.35
C HIS A 262 6.46 -6.33 -19.17
N ALA A 263 6.62 -6.32 -20.50
CA ALA A 263 5.73 -5.61 -21.41
C ALA A 263 4.29 -6.13 -21.32
N ALA A 264 4.08 -7.45 -21.34
CA ALA A 264 2.76 -8.08 -21.21
C ALA A 264 2.10 -7.78 -19.86
N ARG A 265 2.86 -7.84 -18.76
CA ARG A 265 2.37 -7.49 -17.43
C ARG A 265 1.96 -6.02 -17.36
N LYS A 266 2.78 -5.12 -17.92
CA LYS A 266 2.52 -3.68 -17.94
C LYS A 266 1.30 -3.36 -18.79
N HIS A 267 1.21 -3.94 -19.98
CA HIS A 267 0.08 -3.80 -20.90
C HIS A 267 -1.22 -4.22 -20.23
N SER A 268 -1.28 -5.44 -19.72
CA SER A 268 -2.47 -5.94 -19.00
C SER A 268 -2.84 -5.07 -17.78
N SER A 269 -1.88 -4.39 -17.14
CA SER A 269 -2.15 -3.50 -16.01
C SER A 269 -2.76 -2.18 -16.47
N LEU A 270 -2.24 -1.65 -17.58
CA LEU A 270 -2.76 -0.43 -18.21
C LEU A 270 -4.16 -0.67 -18.75
N SER A 271 -4.40 -1.76 -19.48
CA SER A 271 -5.73 -2.09 -20.01
C SER A 271 -6.78 -2.19 -18.89
N GLN A 272 -6.44 -2.85 -17.77
CA GLN A 272 -7.31 -2.90 -16.60
C GLN A 272 -7.57 -1.50 -16.01
N ASN A 273 -6.53 -0.68 -15.82
CA ASN A 273 -6.67 0.65 -15.27
C ASN A 273 -7.55 1.54 -16.16
N ILE A 274 -7.39 1.47 -17.48
CA ILE A 274 -8.22 2.19 -18.45
C ILE A 274 -9.68 1.72 -18.35
N LEU A 275 -9.91 0.41 -18.39
CA LEU A 275 -11.24 -0.21 -18.34
C LEU A 275 -12.01 0.16 -17.07
N PHE A 276 -11.34 0.16 -15.92
CA PHE A 276 -11.95 0.40 -14.62
C PHE A 276 -11.80 1.84 -14.12
N LEU A 277 -11.30 2.78 -14.93
CA LEU A 277 -10.98 4.14 -14.48
C LEU A 277 -12.19 4.86 -13.87
N SER A 278 -13.32 4.89 -14.58
CA SER A 278 -14.55 5.55 -14.14
C SER A 278 -15.09 4.95 -12.84
N ARG A 279 -15.11 3.61 -12.74
CA ARG A 279 -15.54 2.88 -11.54
C ARG A 279 -14.60 3.15 -10.37
N SER A 280 -13.28 3.14 -10.60
CA SER A 280 -12.28 3.45 -9.58
C SER A 280 -12.47 4.87 -9.02
N GLN A 281 -12.72 5.85 -9.89
CA GLN A 281 -13.03 7.23 -9.47
C GLN A 281 -14.31 7.32 -8.63
N GLN A 282 -15.38 6.60 -9.00
CA GLN A 282 -16.62 6.55 -8.23
C GLN A 282 -16.41 5.92 -6.84
N VAL A 283 -15.72 4.77 -6.78
CA VAL A 283 -15.37 4.12 -5.50
C VAL A 283 -14.53 5.06 -4.65
N PHE A 284 -13.57 5.77 -5.24
CA PHE A 284 -12.70 6.71 -4.52
C PHE A 284 -13.45 7.94 -3.99
N ARG A 285 -14.49 8.42 -4.69
CA ARG A 285 -15.39 9.46 -4.17
C ARG A 285 -16.19 8.94 -2.97
N LEU A 286 -16.81 7.76 -3.10
CA LEU A 286 -17.55 7.13 -2.00
C LEU A 286 -16.65 6.87 -0.78
N TRP A 287 -15.44 6.38 -1.02
CA TRP A 287 -14.44 6.17 0.03
C TRP A 287 -14.18 7.44 0.82
N HIS A 288 -14.02 8.60 0.18
CA HIS A 288 -13.83 9.86 0.90
C HIS A 288 -15.03 10.25 1.77
N VAL A 289 -16.25 10.00 1.29
CA VAL A 289 -17.50 10.28 2.01
C VAL A 289 -17.60 9.42 3.27
N ILE A 290 -17.11 8.18 3.25
CA ILE A 290 -17.16 7.27 4.40
C ILE A 290 -15.94 7.48 5.31
N HIS A 291 -14.74 7.52 4.74
CA HIS A 291 -13.49 7.51 5.51
C HIS A 291 -13.33 8.77 6.37
N ARG A 292 -13.69 9.96 5.85
CA ARG A 292 -13.48 11.23 6.58
C ARG A 292 -14.37 11.36 7.82
N PRO A 293 -15.71 11.14 7.77
CA PRO A 293 -16.53 11.19 8.98
C PRO A 293 -16.09 10.21 10.05
N PHE A 294 -15.80 8.95 9.69
CA PHE A 294 -15.31 7.97 10.66
C PHE A 294 -13.95 8.38 11.26
N SER A 295 -13.07 9.00 10.47
CA SER A 295 -11.82 9.58 10.97
C SER A 295 -12.06 10.73 11.96
N TYR A 296 -13.10 11.55 11.76
CA TYR A 296 -13.45 12.61 12.71
C TYR A 296 -14.08 12.05 13.99
N SER A 297 -14.96 11.06 13.88
CA SER A 297 -15.52 10.36 15.04
C SER A 297 -14.44 9.70 15.88
N PHE A 298 -13.48 9.02 15.24
CA PHE A 298 -12.29 8.50 15.91
C PHE A 298 -11.49 9.62 16.59
N SER A 299 -11.24 10.74 15.89
CA SER A 299 -10.53 11.89 16.46
C SER A 299 -11.16 12.38 17.75
N LEU A 300 -12.49 12.51 17.75
CA LEU A 300 -13.25 13.00 18.88
C LEU A 300 -13.13 12.03 20.06
N LEU A 301 -13.37 10.75 19.83
CA LEU A 301 -13.30 9.72 20.88
C LEU A 301 -11.88 9.55 21.44
N ALA A 302 -10.87 9.57 20.58
CA ALA A 302 -9.47 9.49 21.00
C ALA A 302 -9.07 10.73 21.84
N SER A 303 -9.51 11.92 21.43
CA SER A 303 -9.25 13.16 22.18
C SER A 303 -9.96 13.13 23.54
N ALA A 304 -11.22 12.71 23.58
CA ALA A 304 -11.97 12.55 24.83
C ALA A 304 -11.30 11.55 25.77
N HIS A 305 -10.83 10.41 25.25
CA HIS A 305 -10.08 9.43 26.02
C HIS A 305 -8.81 10.02 26.64
N VAL A 306 -7.99 10.73 25.85
CA VAL A 306 -6.76 11.37 26.33
C VAL A 306 -7.07 12.43 27.38
N ILE A 307 -8.07 13.29 27.16
CA ILE A 307 -8.48 14.34 28.11
C ILE A 307 -8.92 13.73 29.44
N VAL A 308 -9.76 12.69 29.42
CA VAL A 308 -10.21 12.01 30.64
C VAL A 308 -9.02 11.42 31.40
N VAL A 309 -8.09 10.77 30.72
CA VAL A 309 -6.89 10.21 31.38
C VAL A 309 -6.04 11.31 32.03
N LEU A 310 -5.86 12.45 31.35
CA LEU A 310 -5.11 13.59 31.87
C LEU A 310 -5.79 14.26 33.07
N LEU A 311 -7.11 14.47 33.01
CA LEU A 311 -7.87 15.14 34.07
C LEU A 311 -7.95 14.32 35.36
N PHE A 312 -8.14 13.00 35.23
CA PHE A 312 -8.30 12.12 36.39
C PHE A 312 -6.98 11.48 36.85
N GLY A 313 -5.84 11.87 36.28
CA GLY A 313 -4.53 11.45 36.73
C GLY A 313 -4.25 9.95 36.59
N TYR A 314 -4.94 9.26 35.67
CA TYR A 314 -4.69 7.84 35.36
C TYR A 314 -3.43 7.65 34.50
N MET A 315 -2.36 8.40 34.79
CA MET A 315 -1.04 8.25 34.16
C MET A 315 -0.20 7.19 34.86
#